data_AF-A0A7J2ZBW7-F1
#
_entry.id   AF-A0A7J2ZBW7-F1
#
_cell.length_a   1.000
_cell.length_b   1.000
_cell.length_c   1.000
_cell.angle_alpha   90.00
_cell.angle_beta   90.00
_cell.angle_gamma   90.00
#
_symmetry.space_group_name_H-M   'P 1'
#
loop_
_entity.id
_entity.type
_entity.pdbx_description
1 polymer ?
#
loop_
_entity_poly.entity_id
_entity_poly.type
_entity_poly.pdbx_seq_one_letter_code
_entity_poly.pdbx_strand_id
1 'polypeptide(L)' 'MTVEDQPKIDILVVGGLHMDDFEWASRQYEAIGYVLVAFIMDHDAYHWKAIYIKAEQLTYALQKGIVGRLTAKT' A
#
# COMPACT_ATOMS: atom_id res chain seq x y z
N MET A 1 23.86 -15.61 -17.50
CA MET A 1 23.32 -14.56 -16.61
C MET A 1 21.98 -15.07 -16.12
N THR A 2 21.92 -15.56 -14.89
CA THR A 2 20.66 -15.95 -14.25
C THR A 2 19.90 -14.68 -13.92
N VAL A 3 18.66 -14.56 -14.39
CA VAL A 3 17.74 -13.50 -13.95
C VAL A 3 17.58 -13.71 -12.46
N GLU A 4 18.20 -12.85 -11.65
CA GLU A 4 17.97 -12.83 -10.22
C GLU A 4 16.47 -12.67 -10.00
N ASP A 5 15.86 -13.65 -9.32
CA ASP A 5 14.45 -13.65 -8.97
C ASP A 5 14.18 -12.37 -8.19
N GLN A 6 13.59 -11.36 -8.84
CA GLN A 6 13.26 -10.13 -8.14
C GLN A 6 12.25 -10.49 -7.05
N PRO A 7 12.49 -10.08 -5.79
CA PRO A 7 11.59 -10.43 -4.70
C PRO A 7 10.18 -9.93 -5.02
N LYS A 8 9.22 -10.86 -5.02
CA LYS A 8 7.80 -10.58 -5.27
C LYS A 8 7.26 -9.74 -4.11
N ILE A 9 6.77 -8.54 -4.41
CA ILE A 9 6.06 -7.70 -3.43
C ILE A 9 4.69 -8.30 -3.16
N ASP A 10 4.36 -8.42 -1.88
CA ASP A 10 3.04 -8.82 -1.41
C ASP A 10 2.17 -7.58 -1.28
N ILE A 11 1.10 -7.52 -2.09
CA ILE A 11 0.18 -6.38 -2.18
C ILE A 11 -1.19 -6.85 -1.71
N LEU A 12 -1.70 -6.21 -0.66
CA LEU A 12 -3.06 -6.39 -0.17
C LEU A 12 -3.92 -5.20 -0.60
N VAL A 13 -5.09 -5.48 -1.18
CA VAL A 13 -6.06 -4.45 -1.58
C VAL A 13 -7.35 -4.66 -0.81
N VAL A 14 -7.81 -3.61 -0.13
CA VAL A 14 -9.04 -3.61 0.68
C VAL A 14 -9.97 -2.57 0.09
N GLY A 15 -11.12 -3.01 -0.45
CA GLY A 15 -12.10 -2.14 -1.10
C GLY A 15 -13.39 -1.99 -0.30
N GLY A 16 -14.29 -1.13 -0.79
CA GLY A 16 -15.59 -0.88 -0.15
C GLY A 16 -15.49 -0.05 1.12
N LEU A 17 -14.40 0.70 1.29
CA LEU A 17 -14.17 1.53 2.47
C LEU A 17 -14.84 2.89 2.30
N HIS A 18 -15.55 3.36 3.33
CA HIS A 18 -15.85 4.77 3.47
C HIS A 18 -14.65 5.52 4.07
N MET A 19 -14.71 6.85 4.04
CA MET A 19 -13.61 7.69 4.52
C MET A 19 -13.33 7.49 6.02
N ASP A 20 -14.35 7.21 6.81
CA ASP A 20 -14.30 6.93 8.25
C ASP A 20 -13.80 5.52 8.59
N ASP A 21 -13.95 4.55 7.66
CA ASP A 21 -13.44 3.18 7.85
C ASP A 21 -11.90 3.10 7.81
N PHE A 22 -11.22 4.10 7.24
CA PHE A 22 -9.78 4.07 7.00
C PHE A 22 -8.96 3.95 8.28
N GLU A 23 -9.33 4.67 9.35
CA GLU A 23 -8.56 4.64 10.59
C GLU A 23 -8.62 3.25 11.23
N TRP A 24 -9.81 2.65 11.25
CA TRP A 24 -9.99 1.29 11.73
C TRP A 24 -9.23 0.29 10.87
N ALA A 25 -9.37 0.36 9.54
CA ALA A 25 -8.69 -0.52 8.60
C ALA A 25 -7.16 -0.42 8.75
N SER A 26 -6.59 0.79 8.82
CA SER A 26 -5.14 0.98 8.99
C SER A 26 -4.62 0.25 10.22
N ARG A 27 -5.30 0.39 11.37
CA ARG A 27 -4.90 -0.26 12.63
C ARG A 27 -4.91 -1.78 12.54
N GLN A 28 -5.91 -2.37 11.87
CA GLN A 28 -5.99 -3.83 11.71
C GLN A 28 -4.82 -4.37 10.89
N TYR A 29 -4.47 -3.69 9.79
CA TYR A 29 -3.44 -4.17 8.88
C TYR A 29 -2.02 -3.86 9.38
N GLU A 30 -1.82 -2.75 10.09
CA GLU A 30 -0.58 -2.46 10.81
C GLU A 30 -0.26 -3.55 11.83
N ALA A 31 -1.26 -4.05 12.57
CA ALA A 31 -1.09 -5.11 13.56
C ALA A 31 -0.58 -6.43 12.97
N ILE A 32 -0.81 -6.68 11.67
CA ILE A 32 -0.32 -7.87 10.95
C ILE A 32 0.85 -7.57 10.00
N GLY A 33 1.52 -6.42 10.22
CA GLY A 33 2.76 -6.05 9.53
C GLY A 33 2.58 -5.51 8.12
N TYR A 34 1.41 -4.96 7.80
CA TYR A 34 1.17 -4.26 6.55
C TYR A 34 1.19 -2.74 6.76
N VAL A 35 1.65 -2.00 5.76
CA VAL A 35 1.68 -0.53 5.76
C VAL A 35 0.88 -0.01 4.57
N LEU A 36 0.05 1.01 4.81
CA LEU A 36 -0.72 1.69 3.77
C LEU A 36 0.24 2.46 2.86
N VAL A 37 0.15 2.23 1.55
CA VAL A 37 1.01 2.90 0.56
C VAL A 37 0.23 3.74 -0.45
N ALA A 38 -1.06 3.49 -0.62
CA ALA A 38 -1.93 4.31 -1.45
C ALA A 38 -3.40 4.14 -1.06
N PHE A 39 -4.19 5.15 -1.40
CA PHE A 39 -5.65 5.11 -1.36
C PHE A 39 -6.20 5.66 -2.67
N ILE A 40 -7.24 5.01 -3.19
CA ILE A 40 -7.83 5.32 -4.50
C ILE A 40 -9.35 5.33 -4.36
N MET A 41 -10.00 6.38 -4.85
CA MET A 41 -11.45 6.45 -4.93
C MET A 41 -11.95 5.46 -6.00
N ASP A 42 -12.98 4.67 -5.66
CA ASP A 42 -13.59 3.75 -6.63
C ASP A 42 -14.43 4.51 -7.66
N HIS A 43 -14.83 3.81 -8.73
CA HIS A 43 -15.59 4.36 -9.85
C HIS A 43 -16.97 4.90 -9.46
N ASP A 44 -17.51 4.50 -8.31
CA ASP A 44 -18.77 4.99 -7.77
C ASP A 44 -18.65 6.36 -7.08
N ALA A 45 -17.43 6.91 -7.00
CA ALA A 45 -17.11 8.19 -6.36
C ALA A 45 -17.54 8.29 -4.89
N TYR A 46 -17.75 7.15 -4.23
CA TYR A 46 -18.23 7.09 -2.85
C TYR A 46 -17.37 6.17 -1.99
N HIS A 47 -16.97 5.02 -2.51
CA HIS A 47 -16.10 4.08 -1.81
C HIS A 47 -14.64 4.28 -2.19
N TRP A 48 -13.76 3.72 -1.36
CA TRP A 48 -12.33 3.75 -1.56
C TRP A 48 -11.71 2.35 -1.53
N LYS A 49 -10.53 2.27 -2.12
CA LYS A 49 -9.61 1.14 -2.05
C LYS A 49 -8.34 1.58 -1.34
N ALA A 50 -7.97 0.85 -0.30
CA ALA A 50 -6.69 0.98 0.39
C ALA A 50 -5.73 -0.10 -0.11
N ILE A 51 -4.51 0.32 -0.45
CA ILE A 51 -3.44 -0.55 -0.96
C ILE A 51 -2.35 -0.63 0.10
N TYR A 52 -2.03 -1.85 0.50
CA TYR A 52 -1.04 -2.14 1.52
C TYR A 52 0.06 -3.05 0.97
N ILE A 53 1.24 -2.95 1.56
CA ILE A 53 2.34 -3.92 1.37
C ILE A 53 2.90 -4.35 2.72
N LYS A 54 3.66 -5.44 2.76
CA LYS A 54 4.39 -5.82 3.97
C LYS A 54 5.39 -4.72 4.37
N ALA A 55 5.41 -4.37 5.65
CA ALA A 55 6.28 -3.32 6.18
C ALA A 55 7.77 -3.58 5.89
N GLU A 56 8.20 -4.84 5.98
CA GLU A 56 9.57 -5.28 5.66
C GLU A 56 9.95 -5.08 4.17
N GLN A 57 8.95 -4.96 3.29
CA GLN A 57 9.14 -4.76 1.85
C GLN A 57 9.11 -3.28 1.44
N LEU A 58 8.74 -2.36 2.35
CA LEU A 58 8.55 -0.94 2.04
C LEU A 58 9.81 -0.29 1.45
N THR A 59 10.97 -0.53 2.05
CA THR A 59 12.25 0.03 1.59
C THR A 59 12.57 -0.42 0.16
N TYR A 60 12.38 -1.70 -0.13
CA TYR A 60 12.60 -2.24 -1.48
C TYR A 60 11.60 -1.62 -2.47
N ALA A 61 10.32 -1.54 -2.09
CA ALA A 61 9.26 -0.98 -2.93
C ALA A 61 9.55 0.50 -3.28
N LEU A 62 10.05 1.29 -2.33
CA LEU A 62 10.45 2.68 -2.55
C LEU A 62 11.68 2.79 -3.46
N GLN A 63 12.70 1.96 -3.24
CA GLN A 63 13.93 1.97 -4.05
C GLN A 63 13.68 1.58 -5.51
N LYS A 64 12.75 0.66 -5.76
CA LYS A 64 12.35 0.23 -7.10
C LYS A 64 11.29 1.13 -7.74
N GLY A 65 10.78 2.13 -7.02
CA GLY A 65 9.72 3.02 -7.52
C GLY A 65 8.38 2.30 -7.73
N ILE A 66 8.14 1.19 -7.02
CA ILE A 66 6.89 0.42 -7.05
C ILE A 66 5.79 1.20 -6.32
N VAL A 67 6.17 1.84 -5.21
CA VAL A 67 5.32 2.80 -4.49
C VAL A 67 5.94 4.19 -4.60
N GLY A 68 5.10 5.23 -4.62
CA GLY A 68 5.50 6.59 -4.98
C GLY A 68 6.73 7.09 -4.23
N ARG A 69 7.62 7.78 -4.94
CA ARG A 69 8.78 8.44 -4.33
C ARG A 69 8.27 9.60 -3.48
N LEU A 70 8.55 9.60 -2.18
CA LEU A 70 8.33 10.77 -1.32
C LEU A 70 9.20 11.92 -1.81
N THR A 71 8.70 12.73 -2.74
CA THR A 71 9.23 14.09 -2.94
C THR A 71 8.66 14.94 -1.82
N ALA A 72 9.29 14.90 -0.65
CA ALA A 72 9.11 15.93 0.35
C ALA A 72 9.60 17.25 -0.28
N LYS A 73 8.69 18.07 -0.78
CA LYS A 73 8.98 19.48 -0.98
C LYS A 73 8.84 20.14 0.39
N THR A 74 9.97 20.35 1.06
CA THR A 74 10.11 21.32 2.16
C THR A 74 9.87 22.73 1.65
#